data_AF-A0A813DK72-F1
#
_entry.id   AF-A0A813DK72-F1
#
_cell.length_a   1.000
_cell.length_b   1.000
_cell.length_c   1.000
_cell.angle_alpha   90.00
_cell.angle_beta   90.00
_cell.angle_gamma   90.00
#
_symmetry.space_group_name_H-M   'P 1'
#
loop_
_entity.id
_entity.type
_entity.pdbx_description
1 polymer ?
#
loop_
_entity_poly.entity_id
_entity_poly.type
_entity_poly.pdbx_seq_one_letter_code
_entity_poly.pdbx_strand_id
1 'polypeptide(L)'
;MAESQQASAFEALQQVAATAIPPGEVVVIPGDASTAAVMQAPVDNKPVTLSAGKADETGFTPAVEVPAAVLQDISAGGKPVVLVMGFMPDDMVSVLDSASSPPASPLASSPPRPKMASKPLSITLFDDEGKPLPKGMKLKEPILLTLQRNASAGATCAFWDVEAGAWSVEGVTRVQSSPGEFEMLEKSPMLVNECPPVFDYAVLHRAVIDGNLEVVGTLINRYHADPDLLSRYGEKALEMAKNLGHKDLYCILARRGGTDHKQATSWHDHHHHSHHHHQLSFPSSAAERPTALVPNDPQIEHWSVLPGQVH
;
A
#
# COMPACT_ATOMS: atom_id res chain seq x y z
N MET A 1 -17.32 18.30 -4.94
CA MET A 1 -16.07 17.85 -4.26
C MET A 1 -14.95 18.87 -4.39
N ALA A 2 -14.59 19.31 -5.62
CA ALA A 2 -13.54 20.31 -5.82
C ALA A 2 -13.73 21.58 -4.96
N GLU A 3 -14.95 22.12 -4.88
CA GLU A 3 -15.24 23.29 -4.03
C GLU A 3 -15.04 23.01 -2.53
N SER A 4 -15.40 21.81 -2.06
CA SER A 4 -15.20 21.39 -0.67
C SER A 4 -13.72 21.21 -0.35
N GLN A 5 -12.94 20.62 -1.26
CA GLN A 5 -11.50 20.44 -1.08
C GLN A 5 -10.77 21.78 -1.16
N GLN A 6 -11.19 22.68 -2.03
CA GLN A 6 -10.66 24.04 -2.12
C GLN A 6 -10.96 24.83 -0.84
N ALA A 7 -12.16 24.70 -0.27
CA ALA A 7 -12.48 25.30 1.02
C ALA A 7 -11.57 24.77 2.14
N SER A 8 -11.37 23.45 2.21
CA SER A 8 -10.45 22.84 3.18
C SER A 8 -9.00 23.28 2.96
N ALA A 9 -8.55 23.44 1.71
CA ALA A 9 -7.22 23.94 1.40
C ALA A 9 -7.04 25.39 1.85
N PHE A 10 -8.04 26.23 1.61
CA PHE A 10 -8.02 27.63 2.02
C PHE A 10 -8.05 27.79 3.54
N GLU A 11 -8.88 27.01 4.23
CA GLU A 11 -8.90 26.96 5.70
C GLU A 11 -7.54 26.53 6.25
N ALA A 12 -6.92 25.52 5.63
CA ALA A 12 -5.59 25.07 6.01
C ALA A 12 -4.53 26.18 5.87
N LEU A 13 -4.54 26.92 4.75
CA LEU A 13 -3.66 28.07 4.55
C LEU A 13 -3.90 29.18 5.58
N GLN A 14 -5.15 29.45 5.95
CA GLN A 14 -5.47 30.46 6.95
C GLN A 14 -4.96 30.10 8.36
N GLN A 15 -5.12 28.84 8.77
CA GLN A 15 -4.61 28.36 10.07
C GLN A 15 -3.08 28.44 10.13
N VAL A 16 -2.43 28.16 9.01
CA VAL A 16 -0.98 28.18 8.87
C VAL A 16 -0.42 29.60 8.76
N ALA A 17 -1.10 30.52 8.07
CA ALA A 17 -0.69 31.91 7.99
C ALA A 17 -0.63 32.57 9.38
N ALA A 18 -1.46 32.10 10.33
CA ALA A 18 -1.42 32.54 11.72
C ALA A 18 -0.25 31.93 12.53
N THR A 19 0.32 30.82 12.07
CA THR A 19 1.29 29.99 12.81
C THR A 19 2.48 29.70 11.90
N ALA A 20 3.43 30.64 11.82
CA ALA A 20 4.57 30.56 10.90
C ALA A 20 5.21 29.15 10.88
N ILE A 21 5.04 28.41 9.77
CA ILE A 21 5.57 27.05 9.61
C ILE A 21 7.09 27.13 9.42
N PRO A 22 7.88 26.42 10.23
CA PRO A 22 9.30 26.24 10.01
C PRO A 22 9.58 25.52 8.67
N PRO A 23 10.66 25.88 7.96
CA PRO A 23 11.06 25.17 6.74
C PRO A 23 11.25 23.67 7.00
N GLY A 24 10.59 22.85 6.18
CA GLY A 24 10.63 21.39 6.28
C GLY A 24 9.67 20.77 7.29
N GLU A 25 8.83 21.56 7.97
CA GLU A 25 7.74 21.04 8.78
C GLU A 25 6.46 20.87 7.95
N VAL A 26 5.66 19.87 8.32
CA VAL A 26 4.39 19.52 7.67
C VAL A 26 3.30 19.68 8.71
N VAL A 27 2.38 20.61 8.47
CA VAL A 27 1.23 20.82 9.35
C VAL A 27 0.04 20.06 8.78
N VAL A 28 -0.36 19.00 9.48
CA VAL A 28 -1.50 18.16 9.12
C VAL A 28 -2.74 18.66 9.84
N ILE A 29 -3.78 18.97 9.08
CA ILE A 29 -5.08 19.43 9.55
C ILE A 29 -6.10 18.32 9.25
N PRO A 30 -6.45 17.50 10.25
CA PRO A 30 -7.44 16.45 10.07
C PRO A 30 -8.84 17.06 9.96
N GLY A 31 -9.62 16.61 8.98
CA GLY A 31 -11.05 16.84 8.88
C GLY A 31 -11.83 15.52 8.85
N ASP A 32 -13.14 15.60 9.02
CA ASP A 32 -14.00 14.42 9.14
C ASP A 32 -14.04 13.54 7.88
N ALA A 33 -13.91 14.16 6.70
CA ALA A 33 -13.95 13.50 5.39
C ALA A 33 -12.65 13.63 4.58
N SER A 34 -11.78 14.57 4.96
CA SER A 34 -10.54 14.87 4.25
C SER A 34 -9.47 15.37 5.20
N THR A 35 -8.22 15.09 4.87
CA THR A 35 -7.03 15.60 5.55
C THR A 35 -6.34 16.58 4.63
N ALA A 36 -6.11 17.79 5.13
CA ALA A 36 -5.26 18.77 4.47
C ALA A 36 -3.88 18.74 5.14
N ALA A 37 -2.82 18.91 4.37
CA ALA A 37 -1.51 19.18 4.92
C ALA A 37 -0.86 20.33 4.18
N VAL A 38 -0.28 21.24 4.95
CA VAL A 38 0.51 22.34 4.41
C VAL A 38 1.98 21.97 4.55
N MET A 39 2.67 21.98 3.41
CA MET A 39 4.03 21.50 3.26
C MET A 39 4.91 22.62 2.70
N GLN A 40 6.11 22.76 3.22
CA GLN A 40 7.18 23.50 2.54
C GLN A 40 8.22 22.53 2.02
N ALA A 41 8.94 22.94 0.96
CA ALA A 41 10.03 22.14 0.42
C ALA A 41 11.04 21.83 1.55
N PRO A 42 11.31 20.54 1.83
CA PRO A 42 12.15 20.16 2.94
C PRO A 42 13.61 20.50 2.67
N VAL A 43 14.31 20.95 3.72
CA VAL A 43 15.72 21.36 3.63
C VAL A 43 16.65 20.16 3.44
N ASP A 44 16.25 18.97 3.91
CA ASP A 44 17.03 17.75 3.91
C ASP A 44 16.72 16.80 2.73
N ASN A 45 15.95 17.28 1.74
CA ASN A 45 15.54 16.52 0.55
C ASN A 45 14.78 15.22 0.86
N LYS A 46 14.20 15.08 2.05
CA LYS A 46 13.37 13.91 2.39
C LYS A 46 11.96 14.04 1.80
N PRO A 47 11.35 12.95 1.36
CA PRO A 47 9.97 12.97 0.91
C PRO A 47 9.01 13.24 2.09
N VAL A 48 7.88 13.88 1.80
CA VAL A 48 6.82 14.15 2.77
C VAL A 48 5.73 13.09 2.61
N THR A 49 5.43 12.35 3.67
CA THR A 49 4.35 11.36 3.69
C THR A 49 3.13 11.90 4.42
N LEU A 50 1.95 11.76 3.81
CA LEU A 50 0.66 12.08 4.38
C LEU A 50 -0.24 10.87 4.36
N SER A 51 -1.02 10.68 5.41
CA SER A 51 -2.00 9.60 5.51
C SER A 51 -3.41 10.16 5.57
N ALA A 52 -4.39 9.43 5.03
CA ALA A 52 -5.79 9.80 5.17
C ALA A 52 -6.16 9.81 6.65
N GLY A 53 -6.93 10.80 7.09
CA GLY A 53 -7.21 11.00 8.52
C GLY A 53 -8.02 9.87 9.17
N LYS A 54 -8.63 9.00 8.37
CA LYS A 54 -9.39 7.84 8.84
C LYS A 54 -9.03 6.60 8.03
N ALA A 55 -8.92 5.46 8.70
CA ALA A 55 -8.82 4.18 8.03
C ALA A 55 -10.13 3.84 7.31
N ASP A 56 -10.03 3.06 6.24
CA ASP A 56 -11.19 2.48 5.57
C ASP A 56 -11.86 1.38 6.43
N GLU A 57 -12.89 0.75 5.90
CA GLU A 57 -13.62 -0.33 6.56
C GLU A 57 -12.76 -1.57 6.87
N THR A 58 -11.60 -1.69 6.21
CA THR A 58 -10.63 -2.77 6.44
C THR A 58 -9.57 -2.41 7.48
N GLY A 59 -9.61 -1.19 8.03
CA GLY A 59 -8.59 -0.68 8.94
C GLY A 59 -7.30 -0.27 8.21
N PHE A 60 -7.34 -0.09 6.88
CA PHE A 60 -6.24 0.40 6.08
C PHE A 60 -6.33 1.92 5.90
N THR A 61 -5.21 2.61 6.07
CA THR A 61 -5.14 4.06 5.87
C THR A 61 -4.32 4.37 4.63
N PRO A 62 -4.94 4.93 3.58
CA PRO A 62 -4.21 5.35 2.40
C PRO A 62 -3.15 6.40 2.75
N ALA A 63 -2.04 6.38 2.03
CA ALA A 63 -0.98 7.35 2.17
C ALA A 63 -0.58 7.96 0.83
N VAL A 64 0.05 9.12 0.86
CA VAL A 64 0.62 9.82 -0.28
C VAL A 64 1.97 10.35 0.15
N GLU A 65 3.00 9.96 -0.57
CA GLU A 65 4.36 10.42 -0.40
C GLU A 65 4.73 11.34 -1.57
N VAL A 66 5.02 12.59 -1.25
CA VAL A 66 5.42 13.62 -2.20
C VAL A 66 6.94 13.80 -2.10
N PRO A 67 7.70 13.49 -3.16
CA PRO A 67 9.13 13.70 -3.15
C PRO A 67 9.50 15.17 -2.96
N ALA A 68 10.65 15.42 -2.33
CA ALA A 68 11.15 16.78 -2.13
C ALA A 68 11.33 17.54 -3.45
N ALA A 69 11.77 16.86 -4.52
CA ALA A 69 11.91 17.45 -5.85
C ALA A 69 10.58 17.92 -6.42
N VAL A 70 9.50 17.17 -6.18
CA VAL A 70 8.13 17.55 -6.58
C VAL A 70 7.67 18.79 -5.81
N LEU A 71 7.91 18.82 -4.49
CA LEU A 71 7.60 20.00 -3.70
C LEU A 71 8.38 21.23 -4.16
N GLN A 72 9.65 21.08 -4.57
CA GLN A 72 10.45 22.18 -5.11
C GLN A 72 9.95 22.66 -6.47
N ASP A 73 9.45 21.76 -7.33
CA ASP A 73 8.88 22.12 -8.62
C ASP A 73 7.59 22.94 -8.44
N ILE A 74 6.78 22.57 -7.45
CA ILE A 74 5.49 23.22 -7.14
C ILE A 74 5.69 24.52 -6.34
N SER A 75 6.59 24.51 -5.36
CA SER A 75 6.90 25.61 -4.45
C SER A 75 7.76 26.66 -5.16
N ALA A 76 7.13 27.47 -6.01
CA ALA A 76 7.80 28.57 -6.69
C ALA A 76 8.31 29.60 -5.67
N GLY A 77 9.60 29.48 -5.29
CA GLY A 77 10.25 30.39 -4.36
C GLY A 77 10.12 30.01 -2.88
N GLY A 78 9.93 28.73 -2.56
CA GLY A 78 9.89 28.25 -1.16
C GLY A 78 8.56 28.51 -0.44
N LYS A 79 7.51 28.82 -1.21
CA LYS A 79 6.16 29.03 -0.70
C LYS A 79 5.47 27.72 -0.30
N PRO A 80 4.52 27.75 0.66
CA PRO A 80 3.82 26.55 1.08
C PRO A 80 2.95 25.96 -0.04
N VAL A 81 2.82 24.64 -0.04
CA VAL A 81 1.96 23.85 -0.93
C VAL A 81 0.97 23.11 -0.05
N VAL A 82 -0.29 23.06 -0.45
CA VAL A 82 -1.33 22.33 0.28
C VAL A 82 -1.67 21.06 -0.46
N LEU A 83 -1.65 19.93 0.23
CA LEU A 83 -2.17 18.67 -0.27
C LEU A 83 -3.43 18.32 0.51
N VAL A 84 -4.55 18.17 -0.20
CA VAL A 84 -5.81 17.70 0.37
C VAL A 84 -6.09 16.31 -0.16
N MET A 85 -6.34 15.39 0.75
CA MET A 85 -6.66 14.00 0.45
C MET A 85 -7.91 13.57 1.22
N GLY A 86 -8.83 12.84 0.58
CA GLY A 86 -10.02 12.33 1.25
C GLY A 86 -10.71 11.24 0.45
N PHE A 87 -11.48 10.39 1.12
CA PHE A 87 -12.30 9.39 0.42
C PHE A 87 -13.42 10.08 -0.35
N MET A 88 -13.75 9.55 -1.53
CA MET A 88 -14.94 10.03 -2.23
C MET A 88 -16.20 9.58 -1.49
N PRO A 89 -17.24 10.43 -1.42
CA PRO A 89 -18.52 10.06 -0.83
C PRO A 89 -19.23 8.97 -1.66
N ASP A 90 -20.02 8.12 -0.99
CA ASP A 90 -20.58 6.89 -1.56
C ASP A 90 -21.51 7.13 -2.77
N ASP A 91 -22.14 8.30 -2.84
CA ASP A 91 -22.98 8.74 -3.96
C ASP A 91 -22.16 8.88 -5.25
N MET A 92 -20.95 9.43 -5.16
CA MET A 92 -20.03 9.56 -6.28
C MET A 92 -19.39 8.23 -6.68
N VAL A 93 -19.11 7.34 -5.70
CA VAL A 93 -18.61 5.99 -5.98
C VAL A 93 -19.59 5.25 -6.90
N SER A 94 -20.89 5.39 -6.64
CA SER A 94 -21.94 4.75 -7.45
C SER A 94 -21.96 5.24 -8.90
N VAL A 95 -21.70 6.54 -9.12
CA VAL A 95 -21.60 7.14 -10.46
C VAL A 95 -20.37 6.62 -11.20
N LEU A 96 -19.24 6.52 -10.51
CA LEU A 96 -17.99 6.02 -11.07
C LEU A 96 -18.05 4.52 -11.40
N ASP A 97 -18.70 3.72 -10.56
CA ASP A 97 -18.91 2.29 -10.82
C ASP A 97 -19.81 2.09 -12.05
N SER A 98 -20.81 2.97 -12.21
CA SER A 98 -21.67 3.00 -13.40
C SER A 98 -20.90 3.40 -14.67
N ALA A 99 -19.99 4.39 -14.58
CA ALA A 99 -19.16 4.84 -15.69
C ALA A 99 -18.09 3.82 -16.12
N SER A 100 -17.71 2.90 -15.22
CA SER A 100 -16.80 1.79 -15.51
C SER A 100 -17.44 0.66 -16.32
N SER A 101 -18.75 0.74 -16.60
CA SER A 101 -19.47 -0.26 -17.37
C SER A 101 -19.30 -0.05 -18.88
N PRO A 102 -18.77 -1.02 -19.65
CA PRO A 102 -18.77 -0.92 -21.10
C PRO A 102 -20.20 -0.90 -21.64
N PRO A 103 -20.46 -0.28 -22.80
CA PRO A 103 -21.78 -0.29 -23.42
C PRO A 103 -22.21 -1.74 -23.67
N ALA A 104 -23.39 -2.10 -23.17
CA ALA A 104 -23.93 -3.45 -23.19
C ALA A 104 -23.94 -4.02 -24.62
N SER A 105 -22.90 -4.77 -24.98
CA SER A 105 -22.84 -5.50 -26.23
C SER A 105 -23.41 -6.91 -26.01
N PRO A 106 -24.49 -7.30 -26.71
CA PRO A 106 -25.25 -8.51 -26.39
C PRO A 106 -24.60 -9.82 -26.87
N LEU A 107 -23.37 -9.82 -27.38
CA LEU A 107 -22.77 -10.97 -28.08
C LEU A 107 -21.28 -11.14 -27.75
N ALA A 108 -20.99 -11.66 -26.56
CA ALA A 108 -19.80 -12.47 -26.23
C ALA A 108 -19.83 -12.80 -24.72
N SER A 109 -19.27 -13.93 -24.33
CA SER A 109 -18.89 -14.20 -22.94
C SER A 109 -17.84 -13.15 -22.52
N SER A 110 -18.31 -12.01 -22.04
CA SER A 110 -17.46 -10.88 -21.66
C SER A 110 -16.51 -11.32 -20.54
N PRO A 111 -15.23 -10.89 -20.57
CA PRO A 111 -14.33 -11.09 -19.43
C PRO A 111 -14.95 -10.53 -18.15
N PRO A 112 -14.56 -11.06 -16.97
CA PRO A 112 -15.08 -10.61 -15.69
C PRO A 112 -14.87 -9.10 -15.53
N ARG A 113 -15.91 -8.44 -15.01
CA ARG A 113 -15.94 -6.98 -14.86
C ARG A 113 -14.82 -6.54 -13.91
N PRO A 114 -14.06 -5.48 -14.24
CA PRO A 114 -13.18 -4.85 -13.27
C PRO A 114 -14.03 -4.38 -12.09
N LYS A 115 -13.75 -4.88 -10.89
CA LYS A 115 -14.37 -4.41 -9.66
C LYS A 115 -13.35 -3.57 -8.92
N MET A 116 -13.78 -2.43 -8.40
CA MET A 116 -12.93 -1.60 -7.55
C MET A 116 -12.44 -2.41 -6.34
N ALA A 117 -11.13 -2.43 -6.14
CA ALA A 117 -10.49 -3.16 -5.05
C ALA A 117 -10.54 -2.39 -3.72
N SER A 118 -10.65 -1.05 -3.78
CA SER A 118 -10.72 -0.15 -2.63
C SER A 118 -11.66 1.02 -2.89
N LYS A 119 -12.03 1.76 -1.84
CA LYS A 119 -12.78 3.01 -1.98
C LYS A 119 -11.92 4.04 -2.71
N PRO A 120 -12.46 4.75 -3.73
CA PRO A 120 -11.70 5.74 -4.46
C PRO A 120 -11.32 6.91 -3.57
N LEU A 121 -10.13 7.44 -3.83
CA LEU A 121 -9.50 8.51 -3.09
C LEU A 121 -9.41 9.73 -3.99
N SER A 122 -9.77 10.90 -3.45
CA SER A 122 -9.54 12.18 -4.11
C SER A 122 -8.31 12.85 -3.51
N ILE A 123 -7.40 13.27 -4.37
CA ILE A 123 -6.13 13.91 -4.02
C ILE A 123 -6.04 15.19 -4.84
N THR A 124 -5.73 16.31 -4.19
CA THR A 124 -5.59 17.59 -4.87
C THR A 124 -4.45 18.38 -4.25
N LEU A 125 -3.57 18.90 -5.12
CA LEU A 125 -2.49 19.79 -4.74
C LEU A 125 -2.89 21.24 -5.07
N PHE A 126 -2.65 22.13 -4.12
CA PHE A 126 -2.88 23.56 -4.25
C PHE A 126 -1.59 24.33 -3.99
N ASP A 127 -1.43 25.46 -4.66
CA ASP A 127 -0.37 26.43 -4.41
C ASP A 127 -0.61 27.23 -3.12
N ASP A 128 0.26 28.22 -2.86
CA ASP A 128 0.18 29.10 -1.69
C ASP A 128 -1.02 30.05 -1.71
N GLU A 129 -1.68 30.19 -2.85
CA GLU A 129 -2.90 30.98 -3.03
C GLU A 129 -4.17 30.12 -2.92
N GLY A 130 -4.03 28.81 -2.69
CA GLY A 130 -5.15 27.87 -2.63
C GLY A 130 -5.73 27.55 -4.01
N LYS A 131 -4.98 27.76 -5.09
CA LYS A 131 -5.38 27.39 -6.45
C LYS A 131 -4.82 26.02 -6.80
N PRO A 132 -5.59 25.19 -7.52
CA PRO A 132 -5.09 23.89 -7.98
C PRO A 132 -3.91 24.08 -8.93
N LEU A 133 -3.01 23.10 -8.95
CA LEU A 133 -1.84 23.14 -9.84
C LEU A 133 -2.23 23.33 -11.30
N PRO A 134 -1.42 24.07 -12.09
CA PRO A 134 -1.68 24.26 -13.50
C PRO A 134 -1.63 22.92 -14.25
N LYS A 135 -2.61 22.71 -15.14
CA LYS A 135 -2.67 21.51 -15.99
C LYS A 135 -1.40 21.35 -16.83
N GLY A 136 -0.95 20.11 -16.97
CA GLY A 136 0.21 19.78 -17.81
C GLY A 136 1.56 20.14 -17.19
N MET A 137 1.59 20.48 -15.89
CA MET A 137 2.83 20.61 -15.14
C MET A 137 3.63 19.30 -15.19
N LYS A 138 4.90 19.40 -15.60
CA LYS A 138 5.82 18.26 -15.59
C LYS A 138 6.56 18.23 -14.26
N LEU A 139 6.30 17.19 -13.48
CA LEU A 139 7.04 16.91 -12.26
C LEU A 139 8.37 16.22 -12.62
N LYS A 140 9.46 16.54 -11.92
CA LYS A 140 10.75 15.85 -12.11
C LYS A 140 10.73 14.41 -11.61
N GLU A 141 9.96 14.16 -10.57
CA GLU A 141 9.84 12.88 -9.90
C GLU A 141 8.36 12.50 -9.74
N PRO A 142 8.05 11.20 -9.60
CA PRO A 142 6.68 10.78 -9.45
C PRO A 142 6.17 10.89 -8.02
N ILE A 143 4.89 11.21 -7.84
CA ILE A 143 4.23 11.16 -6.52
C ILE A 143 3.91 9.70 -6.21
N LEU A 144 4.26 9.25 -5.00
CA LEU A 144 3.98 7.90 -4.51
C LEU A 144 2.65 7.89 -3.74
N LEU A 145 1.76 6.93 -3.98
CA LEU A 145 0.45 6.75 -3.32
C LEU A 145 0.44 5.42 -2.59
N THR A 146 -0.44 5.18 -1.63
CA THR A 146 -0.59 3.87 -0.98
C THR A 146 -2.06 3.62 -0.83
N LEU A 147 -2.65 2.80 -1.69
CA LEU A 147 -4.11 2.68 -1.74
C LEU A 147 -4.66 1.42 -1.07
N GLN A 148 -3.84 0.40 -0.86
CA GLN A 148 -4.24 -0.85 -0.23
C GLN A 148 -3.02 -1.64 0.25
N ARG A 149 -3.15 -2.40 1.35
CA ARG A 149 -2.18 -3.46 1.69
C ARG A 149 -2.39 -4.67 0.78
N ASN A 150 -1.30 -5.27 0.31
CA ASN A 150 -1.31 -6.55 -0.42
C ASN A 150 -2.24 -6.55 -1.65
N ALA A 151 -2.22 -5.47 -2.43
CA ALA A 151 -2.98 -5.42 -3.68
C ALA A 151 -2.62 -6.62 -4.56
N SER A 152 -3.64 -7.35 -5.05
CA SER A 152 -3.43 -8.55 -5.87
C SER A 152 -2.51 -8.28 -7.06
N ALA A 153 -1.78 -9.27 -7.57
CA ALA A 153 -0.87 -9.09 -8.70
C ALA A 153 -1.55 -8.50 -9.95
N GLY A 154 -2.85 -8.75 -10.13
CA GLY A 154 -3.67 -8.19 -11.22
C GLY A 154 -4.34 -6.85 -10.91
N ALA A 155 -4.18 -6.30 -9.70
CA ALA A 155 -4.73 -4.99 -9.36
C ALA A 155 -3.95 -3.89 -10.11
N THR A 156 -4.70 -3.00 -10.76
CA THR A 156 -4.16 -1.84 -11.47
C THR A 156 -4.74 -0.58 -10.84
N CYS A 157 -3.89 0.42 -10.63
CA CYS A 157 -4.33 1.74 -10.20
C CYS A 157 -4.75 2.56 -11.42
N ALA A 158 -5.87 3.26 -11.31
CA ALA A 158 -6.40 4.14 -12.34
C ALA A 158 -6.87 5.44 -11.68
N PHE A 159 -6.93 6.51 -12.46
CA PHE A 159 -7.48 7.79 -12.05
C PHE A 159 -8.59 8.20 -13.01
N TRP A 160 -9.48 9.09 -12.55
CA TRP A 160 -10.53 9.63 -13.39
C TRP A 160 -10.00 10.81 -14.20
N ASP A 161 -9.86 10.64 -15.51
CA ASP A 161 -9.54 11.73 -16.42
C ASP A 161 -10.81 12.53 -16.68
N VAL A 162 -10.85 13.75 -16.15
CA VAL A 162 -11.99 14.66 -16.27
C VAL A 162 -12.20 15.13 -17.72
N GLU A 163 -11.13 15.25 -18.52
CA GLU A 163 -11.22 15.71 -19.91
C GLU A 163 -11.70 14.59 -20.82
N ALA A 164 -11.17 13.38 -20.64
CA ALA A 164 -11.64 12.20 -21.36
C ALA A 164 -13.00 11.71 -20.85
N GLY A 165 -13.41 12.11 -19.64
CA GLY A 165 -14.61 11.60 -18.97
C GLY A 165 -14.56 10.10 -18.75
N ALA A 166 -13.37 9.56 -18.50
CA ALA A 166 -13.10 8.12 -18.45
C ALA A 166 -11.98 7.79 -17.45
N TRP A 167 -11.94 6.53 -17.02
CA TRP A 167 -10.80 6.01 -16.27
C TRP A 167 -9.57 5.89 -17.16
N SER A 168 -8.44 6.41 -16.66
CA SER A 168 -7.14 6.28 -17.30
C SER A 168 -6.13 5.59 -16.38
N VAL A 169 -5.24 4.83 -17.00
CA VAL A 169 -4.05 4.24 -16.35
C VAL A 169 -2.76 4.89 -16.86
N GLU A 170 -2.88 5.82 -17.80
CA GLU A 170 -1.73 6.48 -18.42
C GLU A 170 -0.96 7.31 -17.38
N GLY A 171 0.35 7.13 -17.29
CA GLY A 171 1.17 7.79 -16.26
C GLY A 171 1.12 7.15 -14.87
N VAL A 172 0.26 6.15 -14.65
CA VAL A 172 0.21 5.39 -13.38
C VAL A 172 0.95 4.07 -13.55
N THR A 173 1.97 3.84 -12.72
CA THR A 173 2.71 2.59 -12.71
C THR A 173 2.78 2.01 -11.32
N ARG A 174 2.54 0.70 -11.21
CA ARG A 174 2.74 -0.01 -9.96
C ARG A 174 4.23 0.01 -9.60
N VAL A 175 4.55 0.59 -8.46
CA VAL A 175 5.88 0.47 -7.84
C VAL A 175 5.82 -0.72 -6.90
N GLN A 176 6.75 -1.65 -7.06
CA GLN A 176 6.93 -2.68 -6.06
C GLN A 176 7.46 -1.98 -4.80
N SER A 177 6.77 -2.13 -3.66
CA SER A 177 7.18 -1.57 -2.38
C SER A 177 8.66 -1.85 -2.11
N SER A 178 9.31 -0.88 -1.48
CA SER A 178 10.67 -0.46 -1.79
C SER A 178 11.80 -1.52 -1.69
N PRO A 179 12.95 -1.24 -2.33
CA PRO A 179 14.10 -2.13 -2.50
C PRO A 179 14.97 -2.32 -1.24
N GLY A 180 14.59 -1.83 -0.06
CA GLY A 180 15.49 -1.75 1.10
C GLY A 180 15.96 -3.10 1.64
N GLU A 181 15.09 -4.11 1.65
CA GLU A 181 15.46 -5.46 2.09
C GLU A 181 16.32 -6.19 1.05
N PHE A 182 16.11 -5.90 -0.25
CA PHE A 182 16.83 -6.55 -1.34
C PHE A 182 18.11 -5.83 -1.77
N GLU A 183 18.24 -4.52 -1.58
CA GLU A 183 19.46 -3.78 -1.91
C GLU A 183 20.63 -4.23 -1.02
N MET A 184 20.33 -4.58 0.24
CA MET A 184 21.30 -5.23 1.13
C MET A 184 21.65 -6.65 0.67
N LEU A 185 20.69 -7.40 0.10
CA LEU A 185 20.92 -8.73 -0.47
C LEU A 185 21.60 -8.70 -1.85
N GLU A 186 21.42 -7.64 -2.64
CA GLU A 186 22.13 -7.43 -3.91
C GLU A 186 23.59 -7.04 -3.64
N LYS A 187 23.84 -6.23 -2.61
CA LYS A 187 25.20 -5.88 -2.16
C LYS A 187 25.89 -7.04 -1.42
N SER A 188 25.13 -7.85 -0.68
CA SER A 188 25.63 -8.93 0.16
C SER A 188 24.69 -10.15 0.19
N PRO A 189 24.65 -10.97 -0.87
CA PRO A 189 23.74 -12.12 -0.97
C PRO A 189 23.99 -13.22 0.07
N MET A 190 25.16 -13.20 0.72
CA MET A 190 25.51 -14.11 1.82
C MET A 190 24.62 -13.92 3.06
N LEU A 191 23.97 -12.75 3.22
CA LEU A 191 23.16 -12.42 4.39
C LEU A 191 21.74 -13.00 4.34
N VAL A 192 21.32 -13.57 3.21
CA VAL A 192 19.93 -14.07 3.01
C VAL A 192 19.51 -15.14 4.02
N ASN A 193 20.49 -15.91 4.53
CA ASN A 193 20.29 -16.99 5.48
C ASN A 193 20.76 -16.64 6.90
N GLU A 194 21.06 -15.37 7.16
CA GLU A 194 21.40 -14.92 8.50
C GLU A 194 20.13 -14.49 9.24
N CYS A 195 20.02 -14.90 10.49
CA CYS A 195 19.11 -14.30 11.47
C CYS A 195 19.96 -13.59 12.52
N PRO A 196 20.36 -12.32 12.29
CA PRO A 196 21.24 -11.62 13.21
C PRO A 196 20.65 -11.54 14.62
N PRO A 197 21.48 -11.52 15.68
CA PRO A 197 21.05 -11.50 17.08
C PRO A 197 20.33 -10.22 17.51
N VAL A 198 20.13 -9.26 16.60
CA VAL A 198 19.27 -8.08 16.80
C VAL A 198 17.88 -8.22 16.19
N PHE A 199 17.67 -9.18 15.28
CA PHE A 199 16.38 -9.44 14.62
C PHE A 199 15.78 -10.77 15.10
N ASP A 200 14.45 -10.80 15.24
CA ASP A 200 13.74 -12.02 15.63
C ASP A 200 13.50 -12.98 14.45
N TYR A 201 13.59 -12.46 13.23
CA TYR A 201 13.22 -13.13 11.99
C TYR A 201 14.28 -12.88 10.90
N ALA A 202 14.61 -13.93 10.14
CA ALA A 202 15.36 -13.80 8.89
C ALA A 202 14.50 -13.18 7.78
N VAL A 203 15.12 -12.73 6.68
CA VAL A 203 14.42 -12.07 5.56
C VAL A 203 13.30 -12.96 4.98
N LEU A 204 13.54 -14.28 4.87
CA LEU A 204 12.51 -15.22 4.41
C LEU A 204 11.30 -15.29 5.35
N HIS A 205 11.49 -15.20 6.67
CA HIS A 205 10.40 -15.20 7.63
C HIS A 205 9.56 -13.93 7.50
N ARG A 206 10.21 -12.76 7.36
CA ARG A 206 9.50 -11.49 7.16
C ARG A 206 8.64 -11.53 5.90
N ALA A 207 9.19 -12.01 4.79
CA ALA A 207 8.44 -12.16 3.54
C ALA A 207 7.21 -13.09 3.67
N VAL A 208 7.29 -14.10 4.54
CA VAL A 208 6.14 -14.97 4.86
C VAL A 208 5.11 -14.28 5.75
N ILE A 209 5.55 -13.51 6.75
CA ILE A 209 4.67 -12.68 7.60
C ILE A 209 3.86 -11.72 6.73
N ASP A 210 4.53 -11.09 5.77
CA ASP A 210 3.96 -10.07 4.90
C ASP A 210 3.03 -10.69 3.82
N GLY A 211 3.09 -12.02 3.63
CA GLY A 211 2.23 -12.73 2.69
C GLY A 211 2.66 -12.59 1.23
N ASN A 212 3.88 -12.13 0.96
CA ASN A 212 4.32 -11.77 -0.38
C ASN A 212 4.91 -12.97 -1.14
N LEU A 213 4.07 -13.61 -1.97
CA LEU A 213 4.42 -14.78 -2.78
C LEU A 213 5.60 -14.54 -3.73
N GLU A 214 5.65 -13.35 -4.35
CA GLU A 214 6.67 -13.01 -5.35
C GLU A 214 8.04 -12.80 -4.70
N VAL A 215 8.07 -12.13 -3.55
CA VAL A 215 9.27 -11.91 -2.74
C VAL A 215 9.81 -13.24 -2.22
N VAL A 216 8.96 -14.10 -1.65
CA VAL A 216 9.37 -15.45 -1.20
C VAL A 216 9.90 -16.28 -2.37
N GLY A 217 9.23 -16.24 -3.51
CA GLY A 217 9.70 -16.87 -4.73
C GLY A 217 11.08 -16.38 -5.15
N THR A 218 11.32 -15.07 -5.09
CA THR A 218 12.60 -14.45 -5.46
C THR A 218 13.71 -14.82 -4.48
N LEU A 219 13.45 -14.76 -3.18
CA LEU A 219 14.41 -15.13 -2.13
C LEU A 219 14.90 -16.57 -2.30
N ILE A 220 13.99 -17.52 -2.53
CA ILE A 220 14.38 -18.93 -2.65
C ILE A 220 15.00 -19.23 -4.02
N ASN A 221 14.49 -18.64 -5.11
CA ASN A 221 14.99 -18.93 -6.47
C ASN A 221 16.29 -18.24 -6.81
N ARG A 222 16.38 -16.95 -6.50
CA ARG A 222 17.44 -16.07 -6.98
C ARG A 222 18.53 -15.89 -5.94
N TYR A 223 18.15 -15.84 -4.66
CA TYR A 223 19.08 -15.63 -3.56
C TYR A 223 19.39 -16.91 -2.77
N HIS A 224 18.81 -18.06 -3.13
CA HIS A 224 19.03 -19.34 -2.45
C HIS A 224 18.75 -19.29 -0.93
N ALA A 225 17.69 -18.57 -0.55
CA ALA A 225 17.19 -18.57 0.82
C ALA A 225 16.83 -20.00 1.28
N ASP A 226 17.26 -20.35 2.49
CA ASP A 226 17.03 -21.65 3.13
C ASP A 226 15.63 -21.66 3.78
N PRO A 227 14.68 -22.44 3.24
CA PRO A 227 13.33 -22.55 3.80
C PRO A 227 13.27 -23.28 5.15
N ASP A 228 14.34 -23.99 5.53
CA ASP A 228 14.45 -24.71 6.80
C ASP A 228 15.13 -23.87 7.90
N LEU A 229 15.59 -22.66 7.58
CA LEU A 229 16.15 -21.73 8.54
C LEU A 229 15.11 -21.43 9.64
N LEU A 230 15.58 -21.44 10.88
CA LEU A 230 14.75 -21.17 12.05
C LEU A 230 14.79 -19.68 12.41
N SER A 231 13.64 -19.14 12.82
CA SER A 231 13.57 -17.85 13.52
C SER A 231 14.21 -17.94 14.91
N ARG A 232 14.32 -16.82 15.61
CA ARG A 232 14.77 -16.81 17.02
C ARG A 232 13.84 -17.62 17.93
N TYR A 233 12.56 -17.73 17.57
CA TYR A 233 11.58 -18.51 18.31
C TYR A 233 11.59 -19.99 17.94
N GLY A 234 12.51 -20.42 17.05
CA GLY A 234 12.63 -21.81 16.62
C GLY A 234 11.57 -22.23 15.61
N GLU A 235 10.89 -21.28 14.97
CA GLU A 235 9.84 -21.55 13.98
C GLU A 235 10.41 -21.48 12.56
N LYS A 236 9.96 -22.39 11.69
CA LYS A 236 10.28 -22.34 10.26
C LYS A 236 9.37 -21.39 9.51
N ALA A 237 9.85 -20.84 8.39
CA ALA A 237 9.03 -20.10 7.43
C ALA A 237 7.77 -20.88 6.99
N LEU A 238 7.87 -22.20 6.81
CA LEU A 238 6.73 -23.06 6.47
C LEU A 238 5.64 -23.09 7.57
N GLU A 239 6.05 -23.18 8.83
CA GLU A 239 5.14 -23.23 9.99
C GLU A 239 4.43 -21.90 10.16
N MET A 240 5.15 -20.80 9.94
CA MET A 240 4.61 -19.46 9.96
C MET A 240 3.55 -19.25 8.86
N ALA A 241 3.82 -19.71 7.62
CA ALA A 241 2.85 -19.65 6.54
C ALA A 241 1.56 -20.43 6.88
N LYS A 242 1.70 -21.58 7.57
CA LYS A 242 0.57 -22.37 8.07
C LYS A 242 -0.22 -21.66 9.16
N ASN A 243 0.47 -21.08 10.15
CA ASN A 243 -0.14 -20.37 11.28
C ASN A 243 -0.88 -19.10 10.83
N LEU A 244 -0.36 -18.42 9.80
CA LEU A 244 -0.97 -17.23 9.19
C LEU A 244 -2.04 -17.56 8.14
N GLY A 245 -2.20 -18.82 7.74
CA GLY A 245 -3.17 -19.23 6.73
C GLY A 245 -2.78 -18.89 5.28
N HIS A 246 -1.51 -18.59 5.01
CA HIS A 246 -0.99 -18.26 3.68
C HIS A 246 -0.77 -19.54 2.84
N LYS A 247 -1.86 -20.06 2.26
CA LYS A 247 -1.89 -21.36 1.55
C LYS A 247 -0.88 -21.46 0.40
N ASP A 248 -0.79 -20.42 -0.43
CA ASP A 248 0.11 -20.43 -1.60
C ASP A 248 1.58 -20.42 -1.17
N LEU A 249 1.89 -19.64 -0.13
CA LEU A 249 3.23 -19.62 0.48
C LEU A 249 3.59 -20.97 1.10
N TYR A 250 2.65 -21.58 1.84
CA TYR A 250 2.84 -22.92 2.40
C TYR A 250 3.17 -23.94 1.29
N CYS A 251 2.46 -23.88 0.17
CA CYS A 251 2.70 -24.78 -0.96
C CYS A 251 4.09 -24.59 -1.57
N ILE A 252 4.52 -23.33 -1.80
CA ILE A 252 5.85 -23.05 -2.36
C ILE A 252 6.98 -23.48 -1.40
N LEU A 253 6.83 -23.20 -0.11
CA LEU A 253 7.81 -23.56 0.92
C LEU A 253 7.88 -25.08 1.12
N ALA A 254 6.74 -25.77 1.18
CA ALA A 254 6.69 -27.22 1.35
C ALA A 254 7.35 -27.96 0.18
N ARG A 255 7.25 -27.40 -1.03
CA ARG A 255 7.87 -27.96 -2.24
C ARG A 255 9.40 -27.87 -2.21
N ARG A 256 9.96 -26.96 -1.42
CA ARG A 256 11.41 -26.66 -1.40
C ARG A 256 12.13 -27.06 -0.12
N GLY A 257 11.46 -27.01 1.05
CA GLY A 257 12.03 -27.39 2.35
C GLY A 257 12.00 -28.90 2.64
N GLY A 258 11.99 -29.76 1.62
CA GLY A 258 12.10 -31.21 1.79
C GLY A 258 10.99 -31.91 2.59
N THR A 259 9.91 -31.22 2.99
CA THR A 259 8.79 -31.81 3.72
C THR A 259 7.93 -32.69 2.81
N ASP A 260 7.47 -33.83 3.33
CA ASP A 260 6.72 -34.87 2.60
C ASP A 260 5.53 -34.28 1.81
N HIS A 261 5.62 -34.37 0.47
CA HIS A 261 4.68 -33.79 -0.51
C HIS A 261 3.21 -34.14 -0.23
N LYS A 262 2.96 -35.24 0.49
CA LYS A 262 1.62 -35.71 0.87
C LYS A 262 0.86 -34.76 1.78
N GLN A 263 1.54 -33.96 2.62
CA GLN A 263 0.86 -32.98 3.50
C GLN A 263 0.44 -31.72 2.74
N ALA A 264 1.23 -31.29 1.75
CA ALA A 264 0.93 -30.11 0.93
C ALA A 264 -0.32 -30.33 0.05
N THR A 265 -0.46 -31.50 -0.55
CA THR A 265 -1.66 -31.86 -1.33
C THR A 265 -2.87 -32.09 -0.43
N SER A 266 -2.69 -32.70 0.75
CA SER A 266 -3.78 -32.92 1.72
C SER A 266 -4.40 -31.61 2.24
N TRP A 267 -3.61 -30.53 2.36
CA TRP A 267 -4.11 -29.19 2.74
C TRP A 267 -4.85 -28.49 1.59
N HIS A 268 -4.43 -28.73 0.34
CA HIS A 268 -5.12 -28.26 -0.86
C HIS A 268 -6.52 -28.93 -1.00
N ASP A 269 -6.62 -30.22 -0.71
CA ASP A 269 -7.83 -31.02 -0.92
C ASP A 269 -8.88 -30.90 0.20
N HIS A 270 -8.48 -30.79 1.47
CA HIS A 270 -9.41 -30.72 2.60
C HIS A 270 -10.20 -29.41 2.69
N HIS A 271 -9.65 -28.29 2.21
CA HIS A 271 -10.30 -26.99 2.33
C HIS A 271 -11.21 -26.62 1.14
N HIS A 272 -11.18 -27.37 0.04
CA HIS A 272 -12.11 -27.18 -1.08
C HIS A 272 -13.52 -27.74 -0.80
N HIS A 273 -13.67 -28.64 0.18
CA HIS A 273 -14.95 -29.28 0.53
C HIS A 273 -15.70 -28.63 1.69
N SER A 274 -15.16 -27.58 2.32
CA SER A 274 -15.73 -26.98 3.54
C SER A 274 -16.38 -25.62 3.31
N HIS A 275 -17.31 -25.55 2.34
CA HIS A 275 -18.29 -24.45 2.21
C HIS A 275 -19.68 -24.81 2.77
N HIS A 276 -19.76 -25.80 3.66
CA HIS A 276 -20.96 -26.05 4.44
C HIS A 276 -20.64 -26.08 5.94
N HIS A 277 -21.32 -25.20 6.66
CA HIS A 277 -21.51 -25.14 8.12
C HIS A 277 -20.96 -26.35 8.90
N HIS A 278 -19.98 -26.12 9.79
CA HIS A 278 -20.06 -26.51 11.20
C HIS A 278 -18.83 -26.02 11.98
N GLN A 279 -19.09 -25.30 13.08
CA GLN A 279 -18.13 -25.14 14.18
C GLN A 279 -17.75 -26.52 14.71
N LEU A 280 -16.46 -26.83 14.82
CA LEU A 280 -15.99 -27.96 15.64
C LEU A 280 -14.66 -27.62 16.36
N SER A 281 -14.83 -27.29 17.64
CA SER A 281 -14.17 -27.80 18.85
C SER A 281 -12.67 -28.12 18.84
N PHE A 282 -11.96 -27.37 19.67
CA PHE A 282 -10.58 -27.56 20.13
C PHE A 282 -10.44 -28.72 21.13
N PRO A 283 -9.35 -29.51 21.09
CA PRO A 283 -8.87 -30.22 22.26
C PRO A 283 -7.99 -29.30 23.10
N SER A 284 -8.42 -29.13 24.36
CA SER A 284 -7.68 -28.51 25.46
C SER A 284 -6.45 -29.33 25.82
N SER A 285 -5.26 -28.71 25.83
CA SER A 285 -4.15 -29.17 26.65
C SER A 285 -3.25 -28.00 27.01
N ALA A 286 -3.03 -27.87 28.32
CA ALA A 286 -2.43 -26.73 28.99
C ALA A 286 -0.90 -26.75 28.88
N ALA A 287 -0.34 -25.64 28.42
CA ALA A 287 0.96 -25.14 28.86
C ALA A 287 0.83 -23.62 28.94
N GLU A 288 1.06 -23.09 30.13
CA GLU A 288 0.86 -21.70 30.51
C GLU A 288 1.63 -20.74 29.58
N ARG A 289 0.91 -19.87 28.88
CA ARG A 289 1.47 -18.70 28.18
C ARG A 289 1.32 -17.46 29.09
N PRO A 290 2.36 -16.65 29.29
CA PRO A 290 2.17 -15.33 29.88
C PRO A 290 1.47 -14.41 28.87
N THR A 291 0.30 -13.91 29.30
CA THR A 291 -0.43 -12.81 28.70
C THR A 291 0.38 -11.52 28.85
N ALA A 292 0.78 -10.87 27.75
CA ALA A 292 0.78 -9.41 27.58
C ALA A 292 1.50 -8.96 26.29
N LEU A 293 0.76 -8.16 25.51
CA LEU A 293 1.20 -7.03 24.69
C LEU A 293 2.03 -7.31 23.42
N VAL A 294 1.30 -7.50 22.32
CA VAL A 294 1.74 -7.10 20.97
C VAL A 294 1.28 -5.64 20.77
N PRO A 295 2.17 -4.66 20.59
CA PRO A 295 1.83 -3.47 19.83
C PRO A 295 1.95 -3.85 18.34
N ASN A 296 0.81 -3.86 17.66
CA ASN A 296 0.73 -3.94 16.20
C ASN A 296 1.51 -2.77 15.60
N ASP A 297 2.53 -3.06 14.80
CA ASP A 297 3.20 -2.07 13.96
C ASP A 297 3.00 -2.49 12.48
N PRO A 298 2.13 -1.82 11.70
CA PRO A 298 1.76 -2.26 10.35
C PRO A 298 2.52 -1.51 9.24
N GLN A 299 3.07 -2.27 8.29
CA GLN A 299 3.72 -1.79 7.06
C GLN A 299 2.76 -1.02 6.11
N ILE A 300 3.35 -0.09 5.36
CA ILE A 300 2.78 0.84 4.38
C ILE A 300 3.40 0.49 3.00
N GLU A 301 2.58 0.22 1.98
CA GLU A 301 3.01 0.03 0.56
C GLU A 301 3.16 1.40 -0.14
N HIS A 302 3.65 1.54 -1.39
CA HIS A 302 3.76 2.85 -2.09
C HIS A 302 3.57 2.68 -3.64
N TRP A 303 3.07 3.67 -4.40
CA TRP A 303 2.58 3.62 -5.80
C TRP A 303 2.97 4.89 -6.58
N SER A 304 3.88 4.88 -7.56
CA SER A 304 4.33 6.13 -8.21
C SER A 304 3.50 6.57 -9.42
N VAL A 305 3.27 7.87 -9.58
CA VAL A 305 2.74 8.51 -10.81
C VAL A 305 3.90 9.10 -11.63
N LEU A 306 4.35 8.41 -12.69
CA LEU A 306 5.47 8.83 -13.56
C LEU A 306 5.16 10.09 -14.39
N PRO A 307 6.19 10.86 -14.81
CA PRO A 307 6.00 12.19 -15.35
C PRO A 307 5.44 12.15 -16.78
N GLY A 308 4.17 12.52 -16.89
CA GLY A 308 3.47 12.64 -18.17
C GLY A 308 2.00 12.90 -17.94
N GLN A 309 1.69 14.16 -17.62
CA GLN A 309 0.34 14.71 -17.37
C GLN A 309 -0.26 14.40 -15.99
N VAL A 310 0.07 15.27 -15.04
CA VAL A 310 -0.77 15.46 -13.86
C VAL A 310 -2.02 16.25 -14.32
N HIS A 311 -3.20 15.65 -14.19
CA HIS A 311 -4.51 16.29 -14.34
C HIS A 311 -5.28 16.21 -13.03
#